data_AF-A0A0U3H6X4-F1
#
_entry.id   AF-A0A0U3H6X4-F1
#
_cell.length_a   1.000
_cell.length_b   1.000
_cell.length_c   1.000
_cell.angle_alpha   90.00
_cell.angle_beta   90.00
_cell.angle_gamma   90.00
#
_symmetry.space_group_name_H-M   'P 1'
#
loop_
_entity.id
_entity.type
_entity.pdbx_description
1 polymer ?
#
loop_
_entity_poly.entity_id
_entity_poly.type
_entity_poly.pdbx_seq_one_letter_code
_entity_poly.pdbx_strand_id
1 'polypeptide(L)'
;MKVGILDSTLREGEQTPGVVFTTDQRVEIAKALSDIGVQMIEAGHPAVSPDIYEGIRRIIKLKREGVIKSEIVAHSRAVKRDIEVGAEIEADRIAIFYGISDTHLKAKHHTTRDEALRSIAETVSYAKSHGVKVRFTAEDATRADYQYLLEVIKTVRDAGADRVSIADTVGVLYPSRTRELFKDLTSRFPDIEFDIHAHNDLGMAVANVLAAAEGGATIIHTTLNGLGERVGIAPLQVVAAALKYHFGIEVVDLKKLSEVASLVEKYSGIALPPNFPITGDYAFVHKAGVHVAGVLNDPKTYEFLPPETFGRSRDYVIDKYTGKHAVKDRFDRLGVKLTDSEIDQVLAKIKSNPNVRFYRDVDLLELAESVTGRILKPRPPENIMALISVKCDSNVYTTSVTRRIVLIEGVREVMEISGDYDILVKVEAKDSTELNQIIESIRAVKGVKSTLTSLILKKM
;
A
#
# COMPACT_ATOMS: atom_id res chain seq x y z
N MET A 1 -8.03 3.80 22.48
CA MET A 1 -6.96 2.80 22.27
C MET A 1 -5.87 3.45 21.46
N LYS A 2 -4.60 3.15 21.72
CA LYS A 2 -3.47 3.63 20.91
C LYS A 2 -3.03 2.48 20.02
N VAL A 3 -3.10 2.64 18.71
CA VAL A 3 -2.56 1.65 17.76
C VAL A 3 -1.91 2.38 16.60
N GLY A 4 -0.71 1.95 16.24
CA GLY A 4 0.06 2.46 15.11
C GLY A 4 0.58 1.34 14.24
N ILE A 5 1.21 1.73 13.13
CA ILE A 5 1.80 0.81 12.16
C ILE A 5 3.31 0.82 12.31
N LEU A 6 3.89 -0.37 12.39
CA LEU A 6 5.27 -0.61 11.99
C LEU A 6 5.25 -1.28 10.62
N ASP A 7 5.79 -0.62 9.60
CA ASP A 7 5.93 -1.26 8.29
C ASP A 7 7.34 -1.85 8.16
N SER A 8 7.39 -3.14 7.80
CA SER A 8 8.59 -3.96 7.66
C SER A 8 8.82 -4.37 6.20
N THR A 9 8.32 -3.60 5.22
CA THR A 9 8.57 -3.88 3.79
C THR A 9 10.07 -3.97 3.47
N LEU A 10 10.90 -3.17 4.15
CA LEU A 10 12.35 -3.12 3.93
C LEU A 10 13.17 -4.15 4.73
N ARG A 11 12.51 -4.96 5.58
CA ARG A 11 13.12 -6.03 6.36
C ARG A 11 12.40 -7.35 6.13
N GLU A 12 11.19 -7.51 6.64
CA GLU A 12 10.38 -8.71 6.37
C GLU A 12 10.08 -8.84 4.88
N GLY A 13 9.62 -7.77 4.24
CA GLY A 13 9.20 -7.80 2.84
C GLY A 13 10.32 -8.21 1.87
N GLU A 14 11.57 -7.91 2.18
CA GLU A 14 12.72 -8.30 1.36
C GLU A 14 13.21 -9.73 1.61
N GLN A 15 12.68 -10.40 2.62
CA GLN A 15 12.85 -11.85 2.77
C GLN A 15 11.90 -12.65 1.87
N THR A 16 11.04 -11.98 1.09
CA THR A 16 10.20 -12.67 0.10
C THR A 16 11.07 -13.34 -0.96
N PRO A 17 10.82 -14.61 -1.31
CA PRO A 17 11.57 -15.28 -2.38
C PRO A 17 11.57 -14.49 -3.69
N GLY A 18 12.76 -14.15 -4.17
CA GLY A 18 12.95 -13.40 -5.43
C GLY A 18 12.90 -11.88 -5.32
N VAL A 19 12.69 -11.32 -4.11
CA VAL A 19 12.66 -9.87 -3.88
C VAL A 19 13.99 -9.40 -3.30
N VAL A 20 14.56 -8.35 -3.89
CA VAL A 20 15.69 -7.59 -3.33
C VAL A 20 15.49 -6.12 -3.70
N PHE A 21 15.89 -5.20 -2.82
CA PHE A 21 15.80 -3.77 -3.10
C PHE A 21 17.18 -3.13 -3.14
N THR A 22 17.45 -2.35 -4.17
CA THR A 22 18.63 -1.48 -4.18
C THR A 22 18.53 -0.44 -3.06
N THR A 23 19.67 0.12 -2.65
CA THR A 23 19.73 1.20 -1.66
C THR A 23 18.81 2.38 -2.01
N ASP A 24 18.73 2.78 -3.28
CA ASP A 24 17.86 3.88 -3.71
C ASP A 24 16.37 3.51 -3.63
N GLN A 25 16.01 2.29 -4.03
CA GLN A 25 14.64 1.77 -3.88
C GLN A 25 14.23 1.72 -2.41
N ARG A 26 15.12 1.27 -1.51
CA ARG A 26 14.88 1.29 -0.06
C ARG A 26 14.56 2.69 0.45
N VAL A 27 15.37 3.67 0.07
CA VAL A 27 15.20 5.06 0.49
C VAL A 27 13.88 5.64 -0.04
N GLU A 28 13.51 5.33 -1.29
CA GLU A 28 12.25 5.79 -1.88
C GLU A 28 11.03 5.18 -1.17
N ILE A 29 11.05 3.86 -0.92
CA ILE A 29 10.00 3.18 -0.14
C ILE A 29 9.91 3.78 1.27
N ALA A 30 11.03 4.00 1.96
CA ALA A 30 11.03 4.58 3.31
C ALA A 30 10.41 6.00 3.34
N LYS A 31 10.68 6.83 2.33
CA LYS A 31 10.03 8.14 2.19
C LYS A 31 8.53 7.99 1.97
N ALA A 32 8.11 7.10 1.07
CA ALA A 32 6.69 6.85 0.81
C ALA A 32 5.94 6.38 2.07
N LEU A 33 6.55 5.49 2.87
CA LEU A 33 6.00 5.04 4.15
C LEU A 33 5.88 6.19 5.17
N SER A 34 6.90 7.04 5.26
CA SER A 34 6.88 8.24 6.10
C SER A 34 5.80 9.23 5.66
N ASP A 35 5.62 9.44 4.36
CA ASP A 35 4.66 10.39 3.79
C ASP A 35 3.22 9.98 4.03
N ILE A 36 2.91 8.68 4.02
CA ILE A 36 1.58 8.17 4.38
C ILE A 36 1.36 8.10 5.90
N GLY A 37 2.34 8.46 6.72
CA GLY A 37 2.19 8.56 8.18
C GLY A 37 2.44 7.25 8.95
N VAL A 38 3.22 6.31 8.40
CA VAL A 38 3.65 5.13 9.17
C VAL A 38 4.42 5.55 10.42
N GLN A 39 4.09 4.97 11.58
CA GLN A 39 4.70 5.35 12.86
C GLN A 39 6.14 4.84 12.99
N MET A 40 6.39 3.58 12.61
CA MET A 40 7.71 2.95 12.67
C MET A 40 8.06 2.29 11.33
N ILE A 41 9.29 2.47 10.86
CA ILE A 41 9.81 1.80 9.66
C ILE A 41 10.94 0.87 10.10
N GLU A 42 10.76 -0.43 9.88
CA GLU A 42 11.82 -1.41 10.09
C GLU A 42 12.68 -1.51 8.82
N ALA A 43 13.80 -0.78 8.84
CA ALA A 43 14.57 -0.43 7.64
C ALA A 43 15.51 -1.55 7.15
N GLY A 44 15.66 -2.62 7.92
CA GLY A 44 16.45 -3.79 7.56
C GLY A 44 17.21 -4.40 8.74
N HIS A 45 17.99 -5.43 8.43
CA HIS A 45 18.97 -6.03 9.33
C HIS A 45 20.38 -5.64 8.82
N PRO A 46 21.06 -4.65 9.42
CA PRO A 46 22.28 -4.07 8.86
C PRO A 46 23.47 -5.05 8.77
N ALA A 47 23.46 -6.16 9.52
CA ALA A 47 24.52 -7.16 9.46
C ALA A 47 24.35 -8.18 8.31
N VAL A 48 23.25 -8.11 7.53
CA VAL A 48 22.99 -9.05 6.42
C VAL A 48 23.90 -8.76 5.22
N SER A 49 23.97 -7.51 4.76
CA SER A 49 24.82 -7.12 3.64
C SER A 49 25.13 -5.60 3.63
N PRO A 50 26.20 -5.18 2.93
CA PRO A 50 26.65 -3.78 2.91
C PRO A 50 25.62 -2.79 2.33
N ASP A 51 24.84 -3.21 1.34
CA ASP A 51 23.81 -2.37 0.70
C ASP A 51 22.63 -2.08 1.64
N ILE A 52 22.30 -3.03 2.52
CA ILE A 52 21.29 -2.87 3.58
C ILE A 52 21.79 -1.91 4.64
N TYR A 53 23.04 -2.08 5.09
CA TYR A 53 23.68 -1.15 6.02
C TYR A 53 23.66 0.29 5.46
N GLU A 54 24.09 0.49 4.20
CA GLU A 54 24.10 1.81 3.57
C GLU A 54 22.69 2.38 3.37
N GLY A 55 21.72 1.52 3.03
CA GLY A 55 20.30 1.89 2.95
C GLY A 55 19.77 2.44 4.26
N ILE A 56 19.99 1.72 5.37
CA ILE A 56 19.56 2.14 6.71
C ILE A 56 20.27 3.45 7.10
N ARG A 57 21.57 3.56 6.86
CA ARG A 57 22.35 4.78 7.15
C ARG A 57 21.80 5.99 6.41
N ARG A 58 21.42 5.86 5.13
CA ARG A 58 20.79 6.93 4.34
C ARG A 58 19.41 7.30 4.87
N ILE A 59 18.61 6.32 5.28
CA ILE A 59 17.28 6.55 5.87
C ILE A 59 17.39 7.31 7.19
N ILE A 60 18.32 6.92 8.07
CA ILE A 60 18.57 7.59 9.36
C ILE A 60 19.06 9.03 9.14
N LYS A 61 19.95 9.23 8.15
CA LYS A 61 20.38 10.58 7.75
C LYS A 61 19.18 11.44 7.32
N LEU A 62 18.31 10.93 6.46
CA LEU A 62 17.10 11.64 6.01
C LEU A 62 16.13 11.91 7.17
N LYS A 63 16.09 11.04 8.18
CA LYS A 63 15.33 11.29 9.39
C LYS A 63 15.92 12.44 10.23
N ARG A 64 17.24 12.46 10.42
CA ARG A 64 17.93 13.58 11.09
C ARG A 64 17.69 14.92 10.37
N GLU A 65 17.53 14.88 9.05
CA GLU A 65 17.21 16.04 8.20
C GLU A 65 15.70 16.41 8.20
N GLY A 66 14.84 15.64 8.87
CA GLY A 66 13.39 15.88 8.95
C GLY A 66 12.60 15.47 7.71
N VAL A 67 13.24 14.83 6.73
CA VAL A 67 12.58 14.30 5.52
C VAL A 67 11.76 13.06 5.85
N ILE A 68 12.34 12.14 6.63
CA ILE A 68 11.63 10.97 7.16
C ILE A 68 11.24 11.25 8.62
N LYS A 69 9.98 10.97 8.97
CA LYS A 69 9.41 11.32 10.28
C LYS A 69 9.19 10.11 11.19
N SER A 70 9.03 8.92 10.60
CA SER A 70 8.82 7.66 11.32
C SER A 70 10.01 7.28 12.20
N GLU A 71 9.76 6.58 13.30
CA GLU A 71 10.84 5.94 14.08
C GLU A 71 11.51 4.85 13.25
N ILE A 72 12.85 4.87 13.16
CA ILE A 72 13.62 3.89 12.39
C ILE A 72 14.08 2.74 13.29
N VAL A 73 13.65 1.54 12.92
CA VAL A 73 13.97 0.30 13.63
C VAL A 73 15.01 -0.50 12.85
N ALA A 74 16.11 -0.88 13.50
CA ALA A 74 17.12 -1.78 12.96
C ALA A 74 16.99 -3.17 13.61
N HIS A 75 16.93 -4.22 12.78
CA HIS A 75 16.81 -5.60 13.25
C HIS A 75 18.17 -6.19 13.64
N SER A 76 18.22 -7.05 14.65
CA SER A 76 19.47 -7.57 15.21
C SER A 76 19.29 -8.96 15.79
N ARG A 77 20.23 -9.88 15.56
CA ARG A 77 20.28 -11.12 16.35
C ARG A 77 20.75 -10.81 17.77
N ALA A 78 20.54 -11.72 18.71
CA ALA A 78 21.10 -11.66 20.05
C ALA A 78 22.62 -11.97 20.05
N VAL A 79 23.41 -11.16 19.34
CA VAL A 79 24.87 -11.22 19.31
C VAL A 79 25.44 -9.81 19.37
N LYS A 80 26.54 -9.62 20.10
CA LYS A 80 27.13 -8.29 20.34
C LYS A 80 27.41 -7.53 19.05
N ARG A 81 27.91 -8.22 18.01
CA ARG A 81 28.28 -7.59 16.74
C ARG A 81 27.09 -6.91 16.06
N ASP A 82 25.95 -7.59 15.97
CA ASP A 82 24.76 -7.03 15.30
C ASP A 82 24.19 -5.84 16.10
N ILE A 83 24.29 -5.88 17.44
CA ILE A 83 23.87 -4.79 18.33
C ILE A 83 24.78 -3.57 18.16
N GLU A 84 26.10 -3.78 18.14
CA GLU A 84 27.10 -2.73 17.91
C GLU A 84 26.85 -2.05 16.57
N VAL A 85 26.58 -2.82 15.51
CA VAL A 85 26.25 -2.28 14.18
C VAL A 85 24.96 -1.44 14.23
N GLY A 86 23.92 -1.92 14.90
CA GLY A 86 22.66 -1.17 15.05
C GLY A 86 22.83 0.14 15.84
N ALA A 87 23.70 0.15 16.86
CA ALA A 87 24.02 1.35 17.64
C ALA A 87 24.90 2.32 16.85
N GLU A 88 25.88 1.82 16.10
CA GLU A 88 26.82 2.61 15.27
C GLU A 88 26.09 3.44 14.20
N ILE A 89 25.06 2.86 13.57
CA ILE A 89 24.25 3.58 12.57
C ILE A 89 23.21 4.53 13.19
N GLU A 90 23.16 4.62 14.52
CA GLU A 90 22.25 5.50 15.27
C GLU A 90 20.76 5.26 14.99
N ALA A 91 20.34 3.99 14.92
CA ALA A 91 18.92 3.67 14.82
C ALA A 91 18.14 4.19 16.03
N ASP A 92 16.89 4.62 15.84
CA ASP A 92 16.06 5.08 16.97
C ASP A 92 15.71 3.93 17.92
N ARG A 93 15.63 2.72 17.36
CA ARG A 93 15.34 1.48 18.07
C ARG A 93 16.10 0.31 17.48
N ILE A 94 16.65 -0.53 18.35
CA ILE A 94 17.16 -1.85 17.99
C ILE A 94 16.11 -2.90 18.34
N ALA A 95 15.78 -3.75 17.37
CA ALA A 95 14.89 -4.89 17.54
C ALA A 95 15.71 -6.18 17.59
N ILE A 96 15.93 -6.70 18.80
CA ILE A 96 16.61 -7.98 19.01
C ILE A 96 15.57 -9.10 18.90
N PHE A 97 15.85 -10.14 18.12
CA PHE A 97 14.98 -11.32 18.05
C PHE A 97 15.67 -12.58 18.57
N TYR A 98 14.87 -13.47 19.17
CA TYR A 98 15.31 -14.80 19.55
C TYR A 98 14.15 -15.80 19.50
N GLY A 99 14.39 -16.97 18.89
CA GLY A 99 13.43 -18.07 18.84
C GLY A 99 13.26 -18.75 20.20
N ILE A 100 12.06 -18.68 20.77
CA ILE A 100 11.80 -19.12 22.15
C ILE A 100 10.86 -20.33 22.27
N SER A 101 10.40 -20.90 21.16
CA SER A 101 9.70 -22.19 21.19
C SER A 101 10.69 -23.34 21.44
N ASP A 102 10.21 -24.45 22.02
CA ASP A 102 11.08 -25.61 22.30
C ASP A 102 11.75 -26.14 21.03
N THR A 103 11.07 -26.07 19.89
CA THR A 103 11.66 -26.44 18.59
C THR A 103 12.79 -25.51 18.17
N HIS A 104 12.65 -24.19 18.37
CA HIS A 104 13.72 -23.23 18.08
C HIS A 104 14.90 -23.39 19.04
N LEU A 105 14.62 -23.51 20.34
CA LEU A 105 15.67 -23.73 21.35
C LEU A 105 16.47 -25.00 21.05
N LYS A 106 15.80 -26.11 20.72
CA LYS A 106 16.45 -27.39 20.44
C LYS A 106 17.15 -27.43 19.07
N ALA A 107 16.46 -27.06 18.00
CA ALA A 107 16.91 -27.33 16.63
C ALA A 107 17.62 -26.14 15.96
N LYS A 108 17.31 -24.90 16.35
CA LYS A 108 17.92 -23.68 15.78
C LYS A 108 19.09 -23.22 16.64
N HIS A 109 18.85 -23.04 17.93
CA HIS A 109 19.82 -22.44 18.86
C HIS A 109 20.68 -23.45 19.61
N HIS A 110 20.25 -24.72 19.67
CA HIS A 110 20.94 -25.80 20.39
C HIS A 110 21.22 -25.43 21.86
N THR A 111 20.23 -24.88 22.54
CA THR A 111 20.36 -24.30 23.89
C THR A 111 19.20 -24.70 24.79
N THR A 112 19.38 -24.50 26.09
CA THR A 112 18.33 -24.69 27.10
C THR A 112 17.52 -23.41 27.33
N ARG A 113 16.36 -23.54 27.99
CA ARG A 113 15.52 -22.39 28.38
C ARG A 113 16.30 -21.37 29.24
N ASP A 114 17.03 -21.84 30.26
CA ASP A 114 17.80 -20.96 31.14
C ASP A 114 18.96 -20.24 30.42
N GLU A 115 19.66 -20.95 29.52
CA GLU A 115 20.73 -20.35 28.71
C GLU A 115 20.20 -19.31 27.73
N ALA A 116 19.04 -19.56 27.12
CA ALA A 116 18.38 -18.59 26.27
C ALA A 116 17.97 -17.35 27.07
N LEU A 117 17.38 -17.50 28.26
CA LEU A 117 17.05 -16.36 29.13
C LEU A 117 18.29 -15.51 29.47
N ARG A 118 19.41 -16.14 29.81
CA ARG A 118 20.68 -15.44 30.06
C ARG A 118 21.15 -14.66 28.83
N SER A 119 21.20 -15.33 27.68
CA SER A 119 21.65 -14.72 26.42
C SER A 119 20.78 -13.53 26.02
N ILE A 120 19.46 -13.67 26.18
CA ILE A 120 18.48 -12.61 25.93
C ILE A 120 18.67 -11.44 26.90
N ALA A 121 18.80 -11.69 28.20
CA ALA A 121 19.01 -10.65 29.21
C ALA A 121 20.30 -9.85 28.95
N GLU A 122 21.40 -10.55 28.69
CA GLU A 122 22.71 -9.95 28.43
C GLU A 122 22.67 -9.06 27.19
N THR A 123 22.07 -9.53 26.11
CA THR A 123 22.05 -8.80 24.83
C THR A 123 21.08 -7.62 24.84
N VAL A 124 19.92 -7.76 25.47
CA VAL A 124 18.99 -6.62 25.67
C VAL A 124 19.62 -5.55 26.56
N SER A 125 20.27 -5.94 27.66
CA SER A 125 20.97 -5.00 28.55
C SER A 125 22.13 -4.32 27.82
N TYR A 126 22.86 -5.06 26.99
CA TYR A 126 23.96 -4.52 26.19
C TYR A 126 23.48 -3.53 25.14
N ALA A 127 22.37 -3.78 24.46
CA ALA A 127 21.79 -2.80 23.54
C ALA A 127 21.33 -1.55 24.30
N LYS A 128 20.66 -1.72 25.46
CA LYS A 128 20.22 -0.60 26.29
C LYS A 128 21.36 0.27 26.81
N SER A 129 22.54 -0.29 27.09
CA SER A 129 23.70 0.48 27.55
C SER A 129 24.25 1.46 26.50
N HIS A 130 23.87 1.31 25.21
CA HIS A 130 24.18 2.27 24.15
C HIS A 130 23.20 3.46 24.10
N GLY A 131 22.22 3.53 25.00
CA GLY A 131 21.25 4.64 25.07
C GLY A 131 20.15 4.59 24.02
N VAL A 132 19.98 3.47 23.31
CA VAL A 132 18.95 3.27 22.28
C VAL A 132 17.73 2.56 22.84
N LYS A 133 16.54 2.82 22.28
CA LYS A 133 15.33 2.06 22.63
C LYS A 133 15.47 0.63 22.14
N VAL A 134 14.90 -0.34 22.87
CA VAL A 134 15.06 -1.76 22.54
C VAL A 134 13.70 -2.43 22.52
N ARG A 135 13.39 -3.07 21.40
CA ARG A 135 12.30 -4.05 21.30
C ARG A 135 12.91 -5.44 21.34
N PHE A 136 12.28 -6.35 22.08
CA PHE A 136 12.54 -7.77 21.93
C PHE A 136 11.45 -8.42 21.08
N THR A 137 11.84 -9.21 20.08
CA THR A 137 10.92 -10.05 19.31
C THR A 137 11.02 -11.49 19.83
N ALA A 138 9.94 -11.96 20.45
CA ALA A 138 9.77 -13.36 20.79
C ALA A 138 9.40 -14.13 19.51
N GLU A 139 10.41 -14.64 18.81
CA GLU A 139 10.23 -15.42 17.59
C GLU A 139 9.62 -16.79 17.93
N ASP A 140 8.63 -17.20 17.13
CA ASP A 140 7.82 -18.41 17.29
C ASP A 140 7.05 -18.49 18.62
N ALA A 141 6.68 -17.32 19.18
CA ALA A 141 5.99 -17.20 20.46
C ALA A 141 4.65 -17.92 20.50
N THR A 142 3.97 -18.05 19.36
CA THR A 142 2.62 -18.63 19.27
C THR A 142 2.59 -20.14 19.41
N ARG A 143 3.76 -20.80 19.38
CA ARG A 143 3.93 -22.23 19.62
C ARG A 143 4.83 -22.52 20.83
N ALA A 144 5.27 -21.49 21.53
CA ALA A 144 6.08 -21.64 22.72
C ALA A 144 5.23 -22.04 23.93
N ASP A 145 5.88 -22.62 24.93
CA ASP A 145 5.27 -22.76 26.25
C ASP A 145 4.91 -21.37 26.79
N TYR A 146 3.64 -21.19 27.18
CA TYR A 146 3.15 -19.88 27.59
C TYR A 146 3.79 -19.37 28.89
N GLN A 147 4.10 -20.26 29.84
CA GLN A 147 4.78 -19.85 31.07
C GLN A 147 6.20 -19.39 30.76
N TYR A 148 6.89 -20.11 29.87
CA TYR A 148 8.22 -19.70 29.41
C TYR A 148 8.20 -18.35 28.67
N LEU A 149 7.17 -18.08 27.85
CA LEU A 149 6.98 -16.76 27.24
C LEU A 149 6.84 -15.64 28.30
N LEU A 150 6.09 -15.87 29.38
CA LEU A 150 5.95 -14.90 30.47
C LEU A 150 7.30 -14.64 31.17
N GLU A 151 8.12 -15.69 31.37
CA GLU A 151 9.48 -15.58 31.92
C GLU A 151 10.41 -14.78 30.99
N VAL A 152 10.35 -15.04 29.68
CA VAL A 152 11.10 -14.28 28.66
C VAL A 152 10.70 -12.80 28.70
N ILE A 153 9.40 -12.49 28.72
CA ILE A 153 8.91 -11.10 28.76
C ILE A 153 9.39 -10.38 30.02
N LYS A 154 9.29 -11.04 31.18
CA LYS A 154 9.81 -10.50 32.44
C LYS A 154 11.31 -10.21 32.34
N THR A 155 12.06 -11.14 31.77
CA THR A 155 13.52 -11.06 31.62
C THR A 155 13.93 -9.87 30.75
N VAL A 156 13.29 -9.68 29.59
CA VAL A 156 13.62 -8.56 28.68
C VAL A 156 13.19 -7.22 29.23
N ARG A 157 12.07 -7.18 29.95
CA ARG A 157 11.62 -5.99 30.69
C ARG A 157 12.65 -5.60 31.75
N ASP A 158 13.09 -6.55 32.57
CA ASP A 158 14.08 -6.31 33.63
C ASP A 158 15.45 -5.88 33.05
N ALA A 159 15.79 -6.37 31.85
CA ALA A 159 16.96 -5.95 31.07
C ALA A 159 16.79 -4.58 30.37
N GLY A 160 15.58 -3.99 30.41
CA GLY A 160 15.31 -2.64 29.96
C GLY A 160 14.60 -2.50 28.61
N ALA A 161 14.16 -3.58 27.97
CA ALA A 161 13.31 -3.48 26.78
C ALA A 161 12.00 -2.75 27.11
N ASP A 162 11.59 -1.81 26.26
CA ASP A 162 10.36 -1.03 26.42
C ASP A 162 9.21 -1.52 25.54
N ARG A 163 9.51 -2.46 24.62
CA ARG A 163 8.53 -3.11 23.75
C ARG A 163 8.81 -4.59 23.57
N VAL A 164 7.75 -5.38 23.41
CA VAL A 164 7.86 -6.79 23.02
C VAL A 164 6.97 -7.09 21.82
N SER A 165 7.58 -7.60 20.74
CA SER A 165 6.85 -8.15 19.60
C SER A 165 6.57 -9.62 19.80
N ILE A 166 5.29 -9.99 19.76
CA ILE A 166 4.84 -11.38 19.75
C ILE A 166 4.71 -11.82 18.30
N ALA A 167 5.60 -12.71 17.85
CA ALA A 167 5.62 -13.18 16.48
C ALA A 167 4.82 -14.48 16.32
N ASP A 168 3.76 -14.43 15.51
CA ASP A 168 3.12 -15.59 14.93
C ASP A 168 3.89 -16.04 13.69
N THR A 169 5.09 -16.57 13.92
CA THR A 169 6.11 -16.83 12.90
C THR A 169 5.62 -17.74 11.78
N VAL A 170 4.66 -18.62 12.06
CA VAL A 170 4.10 -19.59 11.09
C VAL A 170 2.59 -19.43 10.91
N GLY A 171 2.01 -18.28 11.27
CA GLY A 171 0.62 -17.94 10.95
C GLY A 171 -0.43 -18.89 11.53
N VAL A 172 -0.22 -19.41 12.75
CA VAL A 172 -1.07 -20.44 13.39
C VAL A 172 -2.04 -19.87 14.43
N LEU A 173 -1.99 -18.57 14.72
CA LEU A 173 -2.92 -17.97 15.66
C LEU A 173 -4.36 -18.05 15.16
N TYR A 174 -5.26 -18.31 16.10
CA TYR A 174 -6.70 -18.19 15.90
C TYR A 174 -7.18 -16.85 16.47
N PRO A 175 -7.91 -16.00 15.71
CA PRO A 175 -8.19 -14.61 16.09
C PRO A 175 -8.76 -14.41 17.50
N SER A 176 -9.70 -15.25 17.96
CA SER A 176 -10.27 -15.08 19.31
C SER A 176 -9.22 -15.32 20.41
N ARG A 177 -8.32 -16.27 20.20
CA ARG A 177 -7.20 -16.57 21.11
C ARG A 177 -6.13 -15.49 21.04
N THR A 178 -5.94 -14.84 19.89
CA THR A 178 -5.05 -13.69 19.76
C THR A 178 -5.51 -12.55 20.67
N ARG A 179 -6.82 -12.24 20.67
CA ARG A 179 -7.36 -11.25 21.60
C ARG A 179 -7.13 -11.62 23.07
N GLU A 180 -7.38 -12.88 23.43
CA GLU A 180 -7.16 -13.39 24.80
C GLU A 180 -5.68 -13.28 25.21
N LEU A 181 -4.77 -13.68 24.33
CA LEU A 181 -3.32 -13.60 24.52
C LEU A 181 -2.88 -12.16 24.79
N PHE A 182 -3.20 -11.22 23.89
CA PHE A 182 -2.78 -9.83 24.06
C PHE A 182 -3.44 -9.16 25.27
N LYS A 183 -4.70 -9.51 25.58
CA LYS A 183 -5.38 -9.02 26.79
C LYS A 183 -4.69 -9.50 28.07
N ASP A 184 -4.27 -10.77 28.12
CA ASP A 184 -3.53 -11.29 29.28
C ASP A 184 -2.14 -10.65 29.38
N LEU A 185 -1.37 -10.60 28.29
CA LEU A 185 -0.04 -9.99 28.26
C LEU A 185 -0.04 -8.52 28.67
N THR A 186 -0.92 -7.70 28.08
CA THR A 186 -1.02 -6.27 28.39
C THR A 186 -1.50 -6.02 29.82
N SER A 187 -2.32 -6.92 30.39
CA SER A 187 -2.73 -6.82 31.79
C SER A 187 -1.61 -7.18 32.78
N ARG A 188 -0.72 -8.12 32.41
CA ARG A 188 0.39 -8.58 33.26
C ARG A 188 1.59 -7.65 33.24
N PHE A 189 1.83 -7.00 32.11
CA PHE A 189 3.01 -6.14 31.89
C PHE A 189 2.57 -4.75 31.42
N PRO A 190 1.93 -3.94 32.30
CA PRO A 190 1.39 -2.63 31.95
C PRO A 190 2.47 -1.58 31.60
N ASP A 191 3.72 -1.87 31.94
CA ASP A 191 4.91 -1.07 31.67
C ASP A 191 5.58 -1.39 30.32
N ILE A 192 5.08 -2.41 29.61
CA ILE A 192 5.54 -2.80 28.28
C ILE A 192 4.44 -2.57 27.25
N GLU A 193 4.81 -1.97 26.12
CA GLU A 193 3.94 -1.94 24.94
C GLU A 193 4.18 -3.18 24.07
N PHE A 194 3.10 -3.80 23.58
CA PHE A 194 3.16 -5.01 22.78
C PHE A 194 2.92 -4.75 21.29
N ASP A 195 3.69 -5.46 20.47
CA ASP A 195 3.57 -5.47 19.02
C ASP A 195 3.04 -6.84 18.57
N ILE A 196 2.24 -6.86 17.51
CA ILE A 196 1.84 -8.09 16.81
C ILE A 196 2.57 -8.19 15.47
N HIS A 197 3.24 -9.32 15.25
CA HIS A 197 3.82 -9.69 13.98
C HIS A 197 3.19 -11.00 13.51
N ALA A 198 2.25 -10.92 12.56
CA ALA A 198 1.44 -12.06 12.15
C ALA A 198 1.71 -12.47 10.70
N HIS A 199 2.21 -13.70 10.50
CA HIS A 199 2.28 -14.32 9.18
C HIS A 199 0.92 -14.83 8.71
N ASN A 200 0.82 -15.06 7.41
CA ASN A 200 -0.45 -15.38 6.74
C ASN A 200 -0.60 -16.84 6.28
N ASP A 201 0.17 -17.78 6.85
CA ASP A 201 0.18 -19.20 6.45
C ASP A 201 -1.22 -19.84 6.43
N LEU A 202 -2.11 -19.47 7.36
CA LEU A 202 -3.52 -19.89 7.39
C LEU A 202 -4.52 -18.84 6.87
N GLY A 203 -4.05 -17.78 6.20
CA GLY A 203 -4.90 -16.73 5.63
C GLY A 203 -5.59 -15.82 6.65
N MET A 204 -5.12 -15.80 7.91
CA MET A 204 -5.77 -15.08 9.03
C MET A 204 -4.94 -13.92 9.59
N ALA A 205 -3.85 -13.49 8.94
CA ALA A 205 -2.97 -12.44 9.47
C ALA A 205 -3.72 -11.15 9.81
N VAL A 206 -4.58 -10.66 8.90
CA VAL A 206 -5.40 -9.46 9.12
C VAL A 206 -6.34 -9.61 10.32
N ALA A 207 -7.03 -10.74 10.43
CA ALA A 207 -7.93 -10.98 11.55
C ALA A 207 -7.17 -11.04 12.88
N ASN A 208 -5.99 -11.66 12.91
CA ASN A 208 -5.15 -11.75 14.10
C ASN A 208 -4.62 -10.38 14.54
N VAL A 209 -4.15 -9.53 13.62
CA VAL A 209 -3.63 -8.20 14.03
C VAL A 209 -4.73 -7.28 14.57
N LEU A 210 -5.95 -7.36 14.02
CA LEU A 210 -7.09 -6.62 14.57
C LEU A 210 -7.47 -7.14 15.96
N ALA A 211 -7.53 -8.46 16.13
CA ALA A 211 -7.80 -9.08 17.43
C ALA A 211 -6.71 -8.77 18.48
N ALA A 212 -5.44 -8.71 18.08
CA ALA A 212 -4.35 -8.26 18.94
C ALA A 212 -4.55 -6.79 19.36
N ALA A 213 -4.96 -5.92 18.44
CA ALA A 213 -5.32 -4.55 18.76
C ALA A 213 -6.48 -4.49 19.76
N GLU A 214 -7.54 -5.29 19.59
CA GLU A 214 -8.63 -5.44 20.61
C GLU A 214 -8.10 -5.86 21.98
N GLY A 215 -7.07 -6.72 22.00
CA GLY A 215 -6.38 -7.17 23.20
C GLY A 215 -5.42 -6.15 23.81
N GLY A 216 -5.20 -5.00 23.17
CA GLY A 216 -4.35 -3.91 23.68
C GLY A 216 -2.97 -3.80 23.04
N ALA A 217 -2.68 -4.55 21.97
CA ALA A 217 -1.49 -4.31 21.15
C ALA A 217 -1.48 -2.86 20.63
N THR A 218 -0.33 -2.21 20.67
CA THR A 218 -0.19 -0.79 20.27
C THR A 218 0.53 -0.61 18.95
N ILE A 219 1.19 -1.64 18.44
CA ILE A 219 1.84 -1.64 17.12
C ILE A 219 1.46 -2.91 16.36
N ILE A 220 1.05 -2.74 15.10
CA ILE A 220 0.83 -3.83 14.16
C ILE A 220 1.98 -3.81 13.15
N HIS A 221 2.64 -4.94 12.96
CA HIS A 221 3.64 -5.10 11.91
C HIS A 221 2.93 -5.40 10.59
N THR A 222 3.30 -4.66 9.55
CA THR A 222 2.77 -4.84 8.19
C THR A 222 3.88 -4.90 7.16
N THR A 223 3.52 -5.36 5.97
CA THR A 223 4.25 -5.07 4.73
C THR A 223 3.25 -4.58 3.70
N LEU A 224 3.70 -3.77 2.75
CA LEU A 224 2.89 -3.51 1.56
C LEU A 224 2.72 -4.83 0.79
N ASN A 225 1.52 -5.02 0.26
CA ASN A 225 1.16 -6.12 -0.64
C ASN A 225 1.25 -7.51 0.00
N GLY A 226 1.43 -7.58 1.33
CA GLY A 226 1.55 -8.84 2.05
C GLY A 226 2.85 -9.57 1.72
N LEU A 227 3.92 -8.82 1.45
CA LEU A 227 5.27 -9.37 1.30
C LEU A 227 5.78 -10.00 2.60
N GLY A 228 6.76 -10.88 2.49
CA GLY A 228 7.46 -11.54 3.59
C GLY A 228 7.80 -12.99 3.26
N GLU A 229 8.39 -13.69 4.24
CA GLU A 229 8.69 -15.11 4.09
C GLU A 229 7.43 -15.92 3.74
N ARG A 230 7.58 -16.89 2.82
CA ARG A 230 6.53 -17.81 2.35
C ARG A 230 5.32 -17.10 1.73
N VAL A 231 4.33 -16.76 2.55
CA VAL A 231 3.07 -16.09 2.17
C VAL A 231 2.92 -14.71 2.83
N GLY A 232 4.02 -14.22 3.40
CA GLY A 232 4.16 -12.90 3.99
C GLY A 232 3.40 -12.68 5.30
N ILE A 233 3.34 -11.41 5.69
CA ILE A 233 2.67 -10.93 6.90
C ILE A 233 1.44 -10.08 6.57
N ALA A 234 0.79 -9.53 7.60
CA ALA A 234 -0.41 -8.72 7.45
C ALA A 234 -0.21 -7.55 6.45
N PRO A 235 -0.98 -7.48 5.35
CA PRO A 235 -0.81 -6.43 4.34
C PRO A 235 -1.31 -5.07 4.82
N LEU A 236 -0.46 -4.04 4.74
CA LEU A 236 -0.72 -2.70 5.26
C LEU A 236 -2.04 -2.13 4.76
N GLN A 237 -2.28 -2.16 3.45
CA GLN A 237 -3.48 -1.56 2.85
C GLN A 237 -4.78 -2.19 3.37
N VAL A 238 -4.76 -3.48 3.71
CA VAL A 238 -5.94 -4.19 4.21
C VAL A 238 -6.13 -3.92 5.70
N VAL A 239 -5.04 -3.91 6.47
CA VAL A 239 -5.06 -3.57 7.91
C VAL A 239 -5.56 -2.14 8.10
N ALA A 240 -5.05 -1.17 7.34
CA ALA A 240 -5.44 0.23 7.43
C ALA A 240 -6.95 0.43 7.13
N ALA A 241 -7.45 -0.21 6.07
CA ALA A 241 -8.87 -0.16 5.74
C ALA A 241 -9.76 -0.86 6.78
N ALA A 242 -9.32 -2.00 7.32
CA ALA A 242 -10.07 -2.73 8.33
C ALA A 242 -10.11 -1.97 9.67
N LEU A 243 -9.02 -1.31 10.08
CA LEU A 243 -9.00 -0.40 11.22
C LEU A 243 -9.94 0.79 11.00
N LYS A 244 -9.96 1.35 9.78
CA LYS A 244 -10.92 2.41 9.44
C LYS A 244 -12.36 1.96 9.61
N TYR A 245 -12.69 0.78 9.08
CA TYR A 245 -14.06 0.28 9.09
C TYR A 245 -14.52 -0.18 10.48
N HIS A 246 -13.71 -0.97 11.19
CA HIS A 246 -14.10 -1.60 12.45
C HIS A 246 -13.80 -0.75 13.69
N PHE A 247 -12.76 0.09 13.65
CA PHE A 247 -12.32 0.90 14.79
C PHE A 247 -12.54 2.40 14.57
N GLY A 248 -12.94 2.83 13.36
CA GLY A 248 -13.18 4.24 13.06
C GLY A 248 -11.92 5.11 13.05
N ILE A 249 -10.73 4.50 12.97
CA ILE A 249 -9.44 5.20 13.05
C ILE A 249 -8.68 5.16 11.73
N GLU A 250 -7.87 6.18 11.50
CA GLU A 250 -7.04 6.32 10.31
C GLU A 250 -5.58 6.37 10.75
N VAL A 251 -4.87 5.25 10.57
CA VAL A 251 -3.48 5.08 11.05
C VAL A 251 -2.43 5.46 10.00
N VAL A 252 -2.85 5.59 8.74
CA VAL A 252 -2.06 6.06 7.59
C VAL A 252 -3.00 6.80 6.62
N ASP A 253 -2.47 7.60 5.70
CA ASP A 253 -3.24 8.23 4.63
C ASP A 253 -3.82 7.17 3.67
N LEU A 254 -5.12 6.91 3.80
CA LEU A 254 -5.81 5.87 3.05
C LEU A 254 -5.83 6.17 1.54
N LYS A 255 -5.76 7.44 1.12
CA LYS A 255 -5.83 7.81 -0.29
C LYS A 255 -4.56 7.51 -1.06
N LYS A 256 -3.42 7.38 -0.38
CA LYS A 256 -2.12 7.09 -0.99
C LYS A 256 -1.78 5.60 -1.02
N LEU A 257 -2.61 4.72 -0.48
CA LEU A 257 -2.34 3.28 -0.42
C LEU A 257 -2.05 2.66 -1.79
N SER A 258 -2.81 3.00 -2.84
CA SER A 258 -2.58 2.50 -4.19
C SER A 258 -1.25 2.97 -4.79
N GLU A 259 -0.84 4.21 -4.53
CA GLU A 259 0.44 4.78 -5.00
C GLU A 259 1.62 4.00 -4.39
N VAL A 260 1.61 3.80 -3.07
CA VAL A 260 2.70 3.10 -2.37
C VAL A 260 2.68 1.59 -2.67
N ALA A 261 1.52 0.97 -2.78
CA ALA A 261 1.39 -0.44 -3.18
C ALA A 261 1.97 -0.68 -4.59
N SER A 262 1.69 0.22 -5.54
CA SER A 262 2.22 0.16 -6.91
C SER A 262 3.73 0.40 -6.95
N LEU A 263 4.26 1.31 -6.14
CA LEU A 263 5.70 1.50 -5.99
C LEU A 263 6.40 0.21 -5.52
N VAL A 264 5.84 -0.44 -4.51
CA VAL A 264 6.39 -1.69 -3.97
C VAL A 264 6.25 -2.84 -4.98
N GLU A 265 5.13 -2.96 -5.70
CA GLU A 265 4.98 -3.91 -6.81
C GLU A 265 6.05 -3.73 -7.88
N LYS A 266 6.30 -2.48 -8.30
CA LYS A 266 7.34 -2.13 -9.28
C LYS A 266 8.73 -2.59 -8.85
N TYR A 267 9.08 -2.44 -7.57
CA TYR A 267 10.41 -2.78 -7.07
C TYR A 267 10.54 -4.24 -6.63
N SER A 268 9.47 -4.85 -6.12
CA SER A 268 9.50 -6.26 -5.74
C SER A 268 9.44 -7.17 -6.96
N GLY A 269 8.87 -6.71 -8.08
CA GLY A 269 8.62 -7.52 -9.26
C GLY A 269 7.50 -8.55 -9.06
N ILE A 270 6.77 -8.50 -7.95
CA ILE A 270 5.65 -9.39 -7.64
C ILE A 270 4.35 -8.62 -7.83
N ALA A 271 3.59 -9.02 -8.84
CA ALA A 271 2.30 -8.43 -9.15
C ALA A 271 1.26 -8.73 -8.07
N LEU A 272 0.46 -7.72 -7.72
CA LEU A 272 -0.73 -7.92 -6.90
C LEU A 272 -1.79 -8.69 -7.70
N PRO A 273 -2.47 -9.70 -7.10
CA PRO A 273 -3.58 -10.33 -7.78
C PRO A 273 -4.74 -9.33 -7.91
N PRO A 274 -5.56 -9.40 -8.98
CA PRO A 274 -6.60 -8.39 -9.23
C PRO A 274 -7.70 -8.39 -8.16
N ASN A 275 -7.86 -9.49 -7.43
CA ASN A 275 -8.79 -9.60 -6.30
C ASN A 275 -8.17 -9.25 -4.94
N PHE A 276 -6.97 -8.66 -4.91
CA PHE A 276 -6.38 -8.22 -3.65
C PHE A 276 -7.23 -7.12 -2.98
N PRO A 277 -7.54 -7.21 -1.67
CA PRO A 277 -8.40 -6.22 -1.03
C PRO A 277 -7.83 -4.80 -1.11
N ILE A 278 -8.72 -3.81 -1.25
CA ILE A 278 -8.42 -2.37 -1.29
C ILE A 278 -7.70 -1.89 -2.56
N THR A 279 -6.50 -2.40 -2.84
CA THR A 279 -5.64 -1.91 -3.94
C THR A 279 -5.70 -2.78 -5.20
N GLY A 280 -6.25 -4.00 -5.15
CA GLY A 280 -6.40 -4.85 -6.32
C GLY A 280 -7.39 -4.28 -7.34
N ASP A 281 -7.17 -4.55 -8.62
CA ASP A 281 -7.94 -3.98 -9.73
C ASP A 281 -9.46 -4.12 -9.56
N TYR A 282 -9.93 -5.26 -9.05
CA TYR A 282 -11.35 -5.59 -8.95
C TYR A 282 -12.00 -5.20 -7.63
N ALA A 283 -11.28 -4.56 -6.69
CA ALA A 283 -11.81 -4.25 -5.36
C ALA A 283 -13.10 -3.40 -5.38
N PHE A 284 -13.27 -2.56 -6.42
CA PHE A 284 -14.47 -1.74 -6.65
C PHE A 284 -15.04 -1.92 -8.06
N VAL A 285 -14.86 -3.11 -8.65
CA VAL A 285 -15.37 -3.46 -9.98
C VAL A 285 -16.58 -4.39 -9.85
N HIS A 286 -17.74 -3.92 -10.31
CA HIS A 286 -18.98 -4.69 -10.28
C HIS A 286 -19.20 -5.45 -11.58
N LYS A 287 -19.95 -6.56 -11.54
CA LYS A 287 -20.12 -7.45 -12.71
C LYS A 287 -21.54 -7.95 -12.91
N ALA A 288 -22.15 -8.54 -11.89
CA ALA A 288 -23.49 -9.08 -12.02
C ALA A 288 -24.48 -7.94 -12.33
N GLY A 289 -25.37 -8.14 -13.30
CA GLY A 289 -26.32 -7.09 -13.72
C GLY A 289 -27.21 -6.60 -12.58
N VAL A 290 -27.56 -7.49 -11.63
CA VAL A 290 -28.29 -7.15 -10.41
C VAL A 290 -27.46 -6.21 -9.50
N HIS A 291 -26.16 -6.45 -9.38
CA HIS A 291 -25.28 -5.60 -8.58
C HIS A 291 -25.14 -4.22 -9.20
N VAL A 292 -24.86 -4.17 -10.51
CA VAL A 292 -24.72 -2.88 -11.23
C VAL A 292 -26.01 -2.07 -11.17
N ALA A 293 -27.18 -2.71 -11.31
CA ALA A 293 -28.46 -2.04 -11.14
C ALA A 293 -28.64 -1.46 -9.72
N GLY A 294 -28.21 -2.18 -8.69
CA GLY A 294 -28.19 -1.67 -7.31
C GLY A 294 -27.25 -0.47 -7.15
N VAL A 295 -26.01 -0.59 -7.62
CA VAL A 295 -24.96 0.43 -7.50
C VAL A 295 -25.30 1.71 -8.26
N LEU A 296 -25.96 1.62 -9.41
CA LEU A 296 -26.41 2.78 -10.18
C LEU A 296 -27.48 3.61 -9.43
N ASN A 297 -28.24 2.98 -8.51
CA ASN A 297 -29.22 3.68 -7.68
C ASN A 297 -28.63 4.17 -6.35
N ASP A 298 -27.92 3.29 -5.64
CA ASP A 298 -27.15 3.63 -4.43
C ASP A 298 -25.90 2.73 -4.36
N PRO A 299 -24.68 3.28 -4.52
CA PRO A 299 -23.44 2.51 -4.48
C PRO A 299 -23.21 1.73 -3.17
N LYS A 300 -23.78 2.20 -2.06
CA LYS A 300 -23.64 1.55 -0.73
C LYS A 300 -24.26 0.16 -0.66
N THR A 301 -25.10 -0.20 -1.63
CA THR A 301 -25.71 -1.54 -1.72
C THR A 301 -24.67 -2.66 -1.82
N TYR A 302 -23.51 -2.38 -2.45
CA TYR A 302 -22.44 -3.36 -2.66
C TYR A 302 -21.03 -2.83 -2.33
N GLU A 303 -20.89 -1.56 -1.94
CA GLU A 303 -19.60 -0.96 -1.56
C GLU A 303 -19.52 -0.82 -0.03
N PHE A 304 -18.59 -1.56 0.61
CA PHE A 304 -18.38 -1.53 2.07
C PHE A 304 -17.97 -0.14 2.58
N LEU A 305 -17.20 0.59 1.76
CA LEU A 305 -16.86 2.01 1.89
C LEU A 305 -16.81 2.62 0.49
N PRO A 306 -17.00 3.95 0.36
CA PRO A 306 -16.83 4.64 -0.92
C PRO A 306 -15.40 4.45 -1.46
N PRO A 307 -15.19 4.11 -2.75
CA PRO A 307 -13.88 3.99 -3.37
C PRO A 307 -12.98 5.21 -3.17
N GLU A 308 -13.60 6.40 -3.09
CA GLU A 308 -12.94 7.69 -2.91
C GLU A 308 -12.23 7.80 -1.55
N THR A 309 -12.63 6.97 -0.57
CA THR A 309 -11.92 6.81 0.72
C THR A 309 -10.46 6.42 0.50
N PHE A 310 -10.20 5.64 -0.55
CA PHE A 310 -8.88 5.10 -0.90
C PHE A 310 -8.29 5.79 -2.15
N GLY A 311 -8.84 6.94 -2.56
CA GLY A 311 -8.39 7.63 -3.77
C GLY A 311 -8.72 6.87 -5.07
N ARG A 312 -9.70 5.96 -5.03
CA ARG A 312 -10.11 5.14 -6.18
C ARG A 312 -11.48 5.57 -6.70
N SER A 313 -11.86 4.98 -7.83
CA SER A 313 -13.18 5.13 -8.45
C SER A 313 -13.79 3.75 -8.69
N ARG A 314 -15.12 3.66 -8.61
CA ARG A 314 -15.85 2.46 -9.01
C ARG A 314 -15.78 2.24 -10.52
N ASP A 315 -15.87 0.99 -10.95
CA ASP A 315 -16.14 0.62 -12.34
C ASP A 315 -17.05 -0.61 -12.41
N TYR A 316 -17.48 -0.98 -13.61
CA TYR A 316 -18.16 -2.25 -13.83
C TYR A 316 -17.81 -2.84 -15.19
N VAL A 317 -17.86 -4.17 -15.28
CA VAL A 317 -17.57 -4.91 -16.52
C VAL A 317 -18.84 -5.48 -17.12
N ILE A 318 -18.86 -5.61 -18.45
CA ILE A 318 -19.95 -6.22 -19.18
C ILE A 318 -19.52 -7.58 -19.74
N ASP A 319 -20.22 -8.63 -19.34
CA ASP A 319 -20.14 -9.96 -19.93
C ASP A 319 -21.53 -10.64 -19.87
N LYS A 320 -21.59 -11.96 -20.07
CA LYS A 320 -22.85 -12.71 -20.01
C LYS A 320 -23.65 -12.55 -18.69
N TYR A 321 -23.02 -12.14 -17.58
CA TYR A 321 -23.71 -11.85 -16.31
C TYR A 321 -24.34 -10.46 -16.24
N THR A 322 -24.11 -9.60 -17.24
CA THR A 322 -24.68 -8.25 -17.28
C THR A 322 -26.22 -8.26 -17.34
N GLY A 323 -26.82 -7.08 -17.15
CA GLY A 323 -28.25 -6.84 -17.25
C GLY A 323 -28.57 -5.56 -18.03
N LYS A 324 -29.87 -5.36 -18.31
CA LYS A 324 -30.37 -4.23 -19.11
C LYS A 324 -29.87 -2.86 -18.60
N HIS A 325 -29.89 -2.64 -17.28
CA HIS A 325 -29.45 -1.36 -16.68
C HIS A 325 -27.97 -1.08 -16.91
N ALA A 326 -27.10 -2.07 -16.74
CA ALA A 326 -25.66 -1.92 -16.96
C ALA A 326 -25.33 -1.63 -18.43
N VAL A 327 -25.98 -2.35 -19.35
CA VAL A 327 -25.81 -2.13 -20.80
C VAL A 327 -26.31 -0.74 -21.20
N LYS A 328 -27.49 -0.33 -20.70
CA LYS A 328 -28.07 1.00 -20.96
C LYS A 328 -27.17 2.13 -20.44
N ASP A 329 -26.66 2.01 -19.22
CA ASP A 329 -25.73 2.97 -18.62
C ASP A 329 -24.44 3.10 -19.44
N ARG A 330 -23.86 1.96 -19.88
CA ARG A 330 -22.64 2.00 -20.68
C ARG A 330 -22.83 2.68 -22.03
N PHE A 331 -23.94 2.40 -22.72
CA PHE A 331 -24.25 3.10 -23.97
C PHE A 331 -24.54 4.59 -23.76
N ASP A 332 -25.18 4.97 -22.65
CA ASP A 332 -25.39 6.37 -22.32
C ASP A 332 -24.06 7.11 -22.10
N ARG A 333 -23.11 6.48 -21.38
CA ARG A 333 -21.74 6.98 -21.21
C ARG A 333 -20.96 7.10 -22.53
N LEU A 334 -21.24 6.24 -23.50
CA LEU A 334 -20.69 6.30 -24.87
C LEU A 334 -21.41 7.32 -25.77
N GLY A 335 -22.49 7.96 -25.29
CA GLY A 335 -23.30 8.86 -26.10
C GLY A 335 -24.17 8.17 -27.15
N VAL A 336 -24.37 6.86 -27.04
CA VAL A 336 -25.16 6.05 -27.98
C VAL A 336 -26.58 5.87 -27.44
N LYS A 337 -27.56 6.39 -28.18
CA LYS A 337 -28.97 6.27 -27.81
C LYS A 337 -29.60 5.06 -28.50
N LEU A 338 -29.90 4.04 -27.69
CA LEU A 338 -30.64 2.85 -28.09
C LEU A 338 -32.02 2.84 -27.44
N THR A 339 -33.00 2.34 -28.18
CA THR A 339 -34.33 2.02 -27.66
C THR A 339 -34.26 0.82 -26.72
N ASP A 340 -35.26 0.67 -25.86
CA ASP A 340 -35.33 -0.44 -24.92
C ASP A 340 -35.32 -1.82 -25.64
N SER A 341 -35.96 -1.93 -26.82
CA SER A 341 -35.94 -3.15 -27.65
C SER A 341 -34.57 -3.42 -28.28
N GLU A 342 -33.85 -2.39 -28.72
CA GLU A 342 -32.47 -2.54 -29.23
C GLU A 342 -31.52 -3.00 -28.11
N ILE A 343 -31.69 -2.47 -26.89
CA ILE A 343 -30.93 -2.92 -25.71
C ILE A 343 -31.20 -4.40 -25.41
N ASP A 344 -32.46 -4.84 -25.45
CA ASP A 344 -32.83 -6.23 -25.18
C ASP A 344 -32.19 -7.19 -26.21
N GLN A 345 -32.11 -6.77 -27.47
CA GLN A 345 -31.42 -7.53 -28.54
C GLN A 345 -29.90 -7.58 -28.35
N VAL A 346 -29.26 -6.46 -28.00
CA VAL A 346 -27.83 -6.44 -27.66
C VAL A 346 -27.54 -7.35 -26.46
N LEU A 347 -28.38 -7.28 -25.43
CA LEU A 347 -28.25 -8.12 -24.23
C LEU A 347 -28.37 -9.61 -24.56
N ALA A 348 -29.30 -9.99 -25.44
CA ALA A 348 -29.43 -11.37 -25.92
C ALA A 348 -28.17 -11.86 -26.64
N LYS A 349 -27.58 -11.03 -27.52
CA LYS A 349 -26.32 -11.34 -28.23
C LYS A 349 -25.11 -11.44 -27.29
N ILE A 350 -25.06 -10.62 -26.23
CA ILE A 350 -24.03 -10.75 -25.19
C ILE A 350 -24.16 -12.11 -24.49
N LYS A 351 -25.39 -12.51 -24.13
CA LYS A 351 -25.66 -13.74 -23.39
C LYS A 351 -25.55 -15.02 -24.23
N SER A 352 -25.66 -14.93 -25.56
CA SER A 352 -25.55 -16.10 -26.44
C SER A 352 -24.12 -16.66 -26.53
N ASN A 353 -23.10 -15.88 -26.15
CA ASN A 353 -21.70 -16.26 -26.31
C ASN A 353 -21.08 -16.62 -24.95
N PRO A 354 -20.98 -17.91 -24.58
CA PRO A 354 -20.65 -18.32 -23.21
C PRO A 354 -19.20 -18.07 -22.80
N ASN A 355 -18.29 -17.80 -23.74
CA ASN A 355 -16.84 -17.79 -23.53
C ASN A 355 -16.17 -16.42 -23.80
N VAL A 356 -16.94 -15.33 -23.85
CA VAL A 356 -16.40 -13.96 -23.91
C VAL A 356 -16.16 -13.48 -22.48
N ARG A 357 -14.92 -13.10 -22.17
CA ARG A 357 -14.50 -12.71 -20.81
C ARG A 357 -15.04 -11.34 -20.40
N PHE A 358 -15.04 -10.40 -21.34
CA PHE A 358 -15.60 -9.06 -21.20
C PHE A 358 -15.84 -8.48 -22.59
N TYR A 359 -16.81 -7.59 -22.69
CA TYR A 359 -17.07 -6.76 -23.87
C TYR A 359 -16.49 -5.37 -23.60
N ARG A 360 -15.51 -4.96 -24.40
CA ARG A 360 -15.00 -3.59 -24.44
C ARG A 360 -16.01 -2.71 -25.14
N ASP A 361 -15.82 -1.40 -25.04
CA ASP A 361 -16.71 -0.42 -25.69
C ASP A 361 -16.81 -0.65 -27.20
N VAL A 362 -15.71 -1.00 -27.88
CA VAL A 362 -15.71 -1.35 -29.31
C VAL A 362 -16.58 -2.58 -29.62
N ASP A 363 -16.51 -3.61 -28.78
CA ASP A 363 -17.30 -4.83 -28.96
C ASP A 363 -18.80 -4.54 -28.75
N LEU A 364 -19.13 -3.63 -27.82
CA LEU A 364 -20.51 -3.17 -27.59
C LEU A 364 -21.05 -2.31 -28.74
N LEU A 365 -20.20 -1.44 -29.30
CA LEU A 365 -20.56 -0.64 -30.47
C LEU A 365 -20.86 -1.54 -31.66
N GLU A 366 -19.99 -2.49 -31.99
CA GLU A 366 -20.23 -3.48 -33.07
C GLU A 366 -21.53 -4.26 -32.86
N LEU A 367 -21.84 -4.66 -31.62
CA LEU A 367 -23.10 -5.30 -31.30
C LEU A 367 -24.30 -4.37 -31.55
N ALA A 368 -24.21 -3.11 -31.15
CA ALA A 368 -25.25 -2.11 -31.40
C ALA A 368 -25.42 -1.81 -32.90
N GLU A 369 -24.33 -1.70 -33.67
CA GLU A 369 -24.39 -1.57 -35.14
C GLU A 369 -25.12 -2.77 -35.77
N SER A 370 -24.82 -3.99 -35.29
CA SER A 370 -25.46 -5.23 -35.78
C SER A 370 -26.97 -5.31 -35.49
N VAL A 371 -27.47 -4.56 -34.50
CA VAL A 371 -28.88 -4.49 -34.13
C VAL A 371 -29.58 -3.33 -34.83
N THR A 372 -28.92 -2.18 -34.90
CA THR A 372 -29.53 -0.93 -35.38
C THR A 372 -29.36 -0.69 -36.87
N GLY A 373 -28.42 -1.38 -37.53
CA GLY A 373 -28.04 -1.13 -38.93
C GLY A 373 -27.38 0.23 -39.16
N ARG A 374 -27.11 1.00 -38.10
CA ARG A 374 -26.44 2.31 -38.14
C ARG A 374 -24.95 2.10 -37.93
N ILE A 375 -24.11 2.84 -38.64
CA ILE A 375 -22.69 2.96 -38.30
C ILE A 375 -22.59 3.89 -37.09
N LEU A 376 -22.28 3.32 -35.94
CA LEU A 376 -22.12 4.01 -34.67
C LEU A 376 -20.63 4.29 -34.50
N LYS A 377 -20.16 5.35 -35.17
CA LYS A 377 -18.81 5.84 -34.90
C LYS A 377 -18.75 6.25 -33.41
N PRO A 378 -17.76 5.77 -32.63
CA PRO A 378 -17.47 6.43 -31.37
C PRO A 378 -17.26 7.89 -31.72
N ARG A 379 -18.02 8.79 -31.10
CA ARG A 379 -17.67 10.20 -31.15
C ARG A 379 -16.53 10.33 -30.13
N PRO A 380 -15.24 10.38 -30.53
CA PRO A 380 -14.23 10.88 -29.62
C PRO A 380 -14.72 12.25 -29.11
N PRO A 381 -14.39 12.65 -27.88
CA PRO A 381 -14.79 13.95 -27.38
C PRO A 381 -14.31 15.01 -28.39
N GLU A 382 -15.27 15.67 -29.03
CA GLU A 382 -15.02 16.77 -29.94
C GLU A 382 -14.90 18.05 -29.11
N ASN A 383 -13.96 18.93 -29.45
CA ASN A 383 -13.66 20.14 -28.68
C ASN A 383 -13.19 19.83 -27.24
N ILE A 384 -12.17 18.99 -27.15
CA ILE A 384 -11.49 18.65 -25.90
C ILE A 384 -10.88 19.91 -25.31
N MET A 385 -11.30 20.27 -24.11
CA MET A 385 -10.60 21.25 -23.30
C MET A 385 -9.72 20.52 -22.30
N ALA A 386 -8.48 20.98 -22.10
CA ALA A 386 -7.58 20.42 -21.11
C ALA A 386 -6.80 21.51 -20.38
N LEU A 387 -6.41 21.20 -19.14
CA LEU A 387 -5.43 21.93 -18.37
C LEU A 387 -4.13 21.15 -18.38
N ILE A 388 -3.04 21.78 -18.82
CA ILE A 388 -1.71 21.19 -18.84
C ILE A 388 -0.87 21.95 -17.81
N SER A 389 -0.55 21.30 -16.69
CA SER A 389 0.39 21.80 -15.71
C SER A 389 1.81 21.49 -16.20
N VAL A 390 2.65 22.51 -16.29
CA VAL A 390 3.99 22.44 -16.86
C VAL A 390 5.00 22.75 -15.76
N LYS A 391 5.97 21.86 -15.60
CA LYS A 391 7.11 22.04 -14.72
C LYS A 391 8.30 22.49 -15.54
N CYS A 392 8.96 23.55 -15.11
CA CYS A 392 10.14 24.12 -15.74
C CYS A 392 11.43 23.58 -15.11
N ASP A 393 12.54 23.72 -15.84
CA ASP A 393 13.87 23.50 -15.27
C ASP A 393 14.24 24.60 -14.28
N SER A 394 15.01 24.24 -13.24
CA SER A 394 15.37 25.13 -12.12
C SER A 394 16.11 26.42 -12.52
N ASN A 395 16.70 26.45 -13.71
CA ASN A 395 17.56 27.54 -14.20
C ASN A 395 16.92 28.34 -15.34
N VAL A 396 15.58 28.30 -15.47
CA VAL A 396 14.86 28.97 -16.54
C VAL A 396 13.87 29.98 -15.98
N TYR A 397 13.81 31.17 -16.59
CA TYR A 397 12.76 32.14 -16.30
C TYR A 397 11.42 31.64 -16.85
N THR A 398 10.48 31.34 -15.96
CA THR A 398 9.12 30.87 -16.27
C THR A 398 8.45 31.74 -17.33
N THR A 399 8.55 33.07 -17.20
CA THR A 399 8.00 34.04 -18.17
C THR A 399 8.52 33.84 -19.60
N SER A 400 9.76 33.37 -19.78
CA SER A 400 10.31 33.08 -21.11
C SER A 400 9.73 31.82 -21.74
N VAL A 401 9.37 30.83 -20.91
CA VAL A 401 8.71 29.60 -21.32
C VAL A 401 7.25 29.90 -21.65
N THR A 402 6.55 30.64 -20.78
CA THR A 402 5.18 31.12 -20.99
C THR A 402 5.01 31.81 -22.34
N ARG A 403 5.90 32.75 -22.69
CA ARG A 403 5.85 33.47 -23.99
C ARG A 403 5.92 32.55 -25.21
N ARG A 404 6.64 31.43 -25.12
CA ARG A 404 6.73 30.46 -26.23
C ARG A 404 5.50 29.57 -26.29
N ILE A 405 4.98 29.15 -25.13
CA ILE A 405 3.78 28.32 -25.04
C ILE A 405 2.55 29.07 -25.58
N VAL A 406 2.42 30.37 -25.30
CA VAL A 406 1.30 31.20 -25.81
C VAL A 406 1.19 31.19 -27.33
N LEU A 407 2.29 30.94 -28.06
CA LEU A 407 2.32 30.93 -29.53
C LEU A 407 1.89 29.59 -30.15
N ILE A 408 1.71 28.54 -29.34
CA ILE A 408 1.32 27.21 -29.82
C ILE A 408 -0.17 27.23 -30.20
N GLU A 409 -0.48 26.79 -31.41
CA GLU A 409 -1.87 26.69 -31.88
C GLU A 409 -2.69 25.77 -30.95
N GLY A 410 -3.91 26.19 -30.58
CA GLY A 410 -4.75 25.48 -29.61
C GLY A 410 -4.53 25.86 -28.14
N VAL A 411 -3.50 26.66 -27.81
CA VAL A 411 -3.36 27.28 -26.48
C VAL A 411 -4.31 28.47 -26.35
N ARG A 412 -5.07 28.52 -25.26
CA ARG A 412 -6.07 29.57 -24.97
C ARG A 412 -5.65 30.51 -23.85
N GLU A 413 -5.04 29.95 -22.81
CA GLU A 413 -4.64 30.69 -21.63
C GLU A 413 -3.36 30.09 -21.06
N VAL A 414 -2.48 30.94 -20.55
CA VAL A 414 -1.25 30.53 -19.87
C VAL A 414 -1.11 31.38 -18.62
N MET A 415 -0.97 30.73 -17.47
CA MET A 415 -0.81 31.38 -16.18
C MET A 415 0.46 30.85 -15.50
N GLU A 416 1.22 31.73 -14.87
CA GLU A 416 2.27 31.31 -13.95
C GLU A 416 1.63 30.98 -12.60
N ILE A 417 2.02 29.86 -12.00
CA ILE A 417 1.47 29.35 -10.75
C ILE A 417 2.59 29.02 -9.77
N SER A 418 2.29 29.03 -8.48
CA SER A 418 3.19 28.58 -7.42
C SER A 418 2.79 27.20 -6.93
N GLY A 419 3.73 26.24 -6.90
CA GLY A 419 3.48 24.87 -6.41
C GLY A 419 4.47 23.87 -7.02
N ASP A 420 4.03 22.62 -7.18
CA ASP A 420 4.85 21.56 -7.79
C ASP A 420 5.09 21.74 -9.30
N TYR A 421 4.30 22.63 -9.93
CA TYR A 421 4.35 23.05 -11.32
C TYR A 421 4.43 24.57 -11.38
N ASP A 422 4.99 25.09 -12.46
CA ASP A 422 5.35 26.50 -12.61
C ASP A 422 4.39 27.26 -13.53
N ILE A 423 3.78 26.56 -14.50
CA ILE A 423 2.90 27.15 -15.50
C ILE A 423 1.65 26.26 -15.65
N LEU A 424 0.48 26.88 -15.74
CA LEU A 424 -0.79 26.23 -16.09
C LEU A 424 -1.25 26.70 -17.46
N VAL A 425 -1.50 25.76 -18.37
CA VAL A 425 -1.88 26.03 -19.76
C VAL A 425 -3.29 25.49 -20.00
N LYS A 426 -4.22 26.34 -20.40
CA LYS A 426 -5.52 25.91 -20.88
C LYS A 426 -5.46 25.75 -22.39
N VAL A 427 -5.82 24.56 -22.88
CA VAL A 427 -5.82 24.22 -24.30
C VAL A 427 -7.19 23.77 -24.77
N GLU A 428 -7.45 23.98 -26.05
CA GLU A 428 -8.64 23.51 -26.76
C GLU A 428 -8.18 22.79 -28.03
N ALA A 429 -8.63 21.55 -28.20
CA ALA A 429 -8.29 20.68 -29.32
C ALA A 429 -9.57 20.07 -29.92
N LYS A 430 -9.64 19.92 -31.23
CA LYS A 430 -10.77 19.31 -31.94
C LYS A 430 -10.93 17.84 -31.56
N ASP A 431 -9.81 17.12 -31.44
CA ASP A 431 -9.76 15.70 -31.09
C ASP A 431 -8.52 15.35 -30.26
N SER A 432 -8.39 14.07 -29.89
CA SER A 432 -7.27 13.57 -29.09
C SER A 432 -5.92 13.64 -29.81
N THR A 433 -5.92 13.61 -31.15
CA THR A 433 -4.70 13.69 -31.97
C THR A 433 -4.13 15.10 -31.89
N GLU A 434 -4.97 16.11 -32.10
CA GLU A 434 -4.59 17.51 -31.97
C GLU A 434 -4.18 17.84 -30.52
N LEU A 435 -4.87 17.31 -29.51
CA LEU A 435 -4.46 17.48 -28.11
C LEU A 435 -3.05 16.95 -27.85
N ASN A 436 -2.74 15.75 -28.35
CA ASN A 436 -1.41 15.16 -28.20
C ASN A 436 -0.34 16.00 -28.92
N GLN A 437 -0.63 16.54 -30.11
CA GLN A 437 0.28 17.43 -30.82
C GLN A 437 0.56 18.72 -30.04
N ILE A 438 -0.45 19.29 -29.39
CA ILE A 438 -0.30 20.47 -28.53
C ILE A 438 0.58 20.14 -27.32
N ILE A 439 0.34 19.00 -26.65
CA ILE A 439 1.15 18.54 -25.50
C ILE A 439 2.61 18.36 -25.90
N GLU A 440 2.89 17.70 -27.03
CA GLU A 440 4.25 17.49 -27.52
C GLU A 440 4.92 18.81 -27.92
N SER A 441 4.16 19.75 -28.50
CA SER A 441 4.67 21.09 -28.79
C SER A 441 5.06 21.85 -27.53
N ILE A 442 4.27 21.72 -26.45
CA ILE A 442 4.60 22.31 -25.13
C ILE A 442 5.86 21.65 -24.55
N ARG A 443 5.96 20.31 -24.62
CA ARG A 443 7.14 19.58 -24.14
C ARG A 443 8.42 19.93 -24.91
N ALA A 444 8.30 20.27 -26.20
CA ALA A 444 9.42 20.69 -27.02
C ALA A 444 9.92 22.12 -26.70
N VAL A 445 9.18 22.92 -25.92
CA VAL A 445 9.62 24.25 -25.51
C VAL A 445 10.83 24.14 -24.58
N LYS A 446 11.97 24.69 -25.01
CA LYS A 446 13.19 24.72 -24.21
C LYS A 446 12.94 25.32 -22.81
N GLY A 447 13.21 24.53 -21.79
CA GLY A 447 13.00 24.86 -20.37
C GLY A 447 11.79 24.19 -19.74
N VAL A 448 11.02 23.39 -20.49
CA VAL A 448 9.99 22.49 -19.97
C VAL A 448 10.63 21.15 -19.57
N LYS A 449 10.44 20.77 -18.30
CA LYS A 449 10.94 19.53 -17.70
C LYS A 449 9.92 18.40 -17.78
N SER A 450 8.66 18.68 -17.47
CA SER A 450 7.57 17.70 -17.55
C SER A 450 6.21 18.39 -17.65
N THR A 451 5.20 17.62 -18.08
CA THR A 451 3.81 18.08 -18.16
C THR A 451 2.86 17.07 -17.51
N LEU A 452 1.78 17.57 -16.91
CA LEU A 452 0.65 16.80 -16.42
C LEU A 452 -0.63 17.32 -17.08
N THR A 453 -1.35 16.45 -17.78
CA THR A 453 -2.58 16.80 -18.50
C THR A 453 -3.80 16.39 -17.71
N SER A 454 -4.72 17.33 -17.49
CA SER A 454 -6.04 17.12 -16.89
C SER A 454 -7.11 17.48 -17.91
N LEU A 455 -7.93 16.52 -18.32
CA LEU A 455 -9.06 16.79 -19.22
C LEU A 455 -10.15 17.57 -18.47
N ILE A 456 -10.62 18.68 -19.05
CA ILE A 456 -11.79 19.39 -18.56
C ILE A 456 -13.02 18.65 -19.11
N LEU A 457 -13.57 17.76 -18.29
CA LEU A 457 -14.87 17.16 -18.56
C LEU A 457 -15.92 18.27 -18.41
N LYS A 458 -16.43 18.81 -19.52
CA LYS A 458 -17.67 19.60 -19.47
C LYS A 458 -18.72 18.73 -18.79
N LYS A 459 -19.34 19.23 -17.72
CA LYS A 459 -20.63 18.73 -17.28
C LYS A 459 -21.59 18.98 -18.45
N MET A 460 -21.95 17.93 -19.18
CA MET A 460 -23.10 17.98 -20.09
C MET A 460 -24.38 17.99 -19.27
#